data_AF-A0A4S9K1T4-F1
#
_entry.id   AF-A0A4S9K1T4-F1
#
_cell.length_a   1.000
_cell.length_b   1.000
_cell.length_c   1.000
_cell.angle_alpha   90.00
_cell.angle_beta   90.00
_cell.angle_gamma   90.00
#
_symmetry.space_group_name_H-M   'P 1'
#
loop_
_entity.id
_entity.type
_entity.pdbx_description
1 polymer ?
#
loop_
_entity_poly.entity_id
_entity_poly.type
_entity_poly.pdbx_seq_one_letter_code
_entity_poly.pdbx_strand_id
1 'polypeptide(L)'
;MSLAPFITQLGAEIQDASEETFLLFSQDIPSQNLGIIDSHSPLLELNVGSRDLFIRQSPAVLNSARGGGTTGAVVWKVTPRFAEWLISPGNILTQHGIVSAESSVLELGSGIAGIVPLTLAPLVQQYIATDQVYALKLLKENIDQNTASTPAGTKNKKFSKKAVPAQPSNLQVLSLDWETDDVESFLKTNAAAEGVDLVIACDCIYNYALIKPFVQTCVDICRSRQGQRPTVCVIAQQLRQPDVFEEWLEEFNRHFTAWRLSDDFLTPLLRENSGFMVHVGILHGAASTAM
;
A
#
# COMPACT_ATOMS: atom_id res chain seq x y z
N MET A 1 -8.05 -18.33 -11.59
CA MET A 1 -6.78 -18.66 -12.27
C MET A 1 -5.75 -19.08 -11.22
N SER A 2 -4.89 -20.05 -11.51
CA SER A 2 -3.76 -20.40 -10.63
C SER A 2 -2.77 -19.23 -10.52
N LEU A 3 -2.05 -19.12 -9.39
CA LEU A 3 -0.94 -18.16 -9.24
C LEU A 3 0.40 -18.74 -9.72
N ALA A 4 0.49 -20.01 -10.13
CA ALA A 4 1.75 -20.60 -10.58
C ALA A 4 2.44 -19.81 -11.71
N PRO A 5 1.73 -19.29 -12.74
CA PRO A 5 2.37 -18.44 -13.76
C PRO A 5 2.87 -17.11 -13.19
N PHE A 6 2.17 -16.53 -12.22
CA PHE A 6 2.58 -15.32 -11.51
C PHE A 6 3.86 -15.57 -10.71
N ILE A 7 3.88 -16.62 -9.87
CA ILE A 7 5.04 -17.00 -9.05
C ILE A 7 6.26 -17.30 -9.92
N THR A 8 6.06 -17.99 -11.06
CA THR A 8 7.16 -18.28 -12.00
C THR A 8 7.79 -16.99 -12.55
N GLN A 9 6.99 -15.94 -12.79
CA GLN A 9 7.49 -14.64 -13.25
C GLN A 9 8.18 -13.82 -12.16
N LEU A 10 7.81 -14.00 -10.88
CA LEU A 10 8.49 -13.35 -9.76
C LEU A 10 9.95 -13.81 -9.61
N GLY A 11 10.27 -15.02 -10.07
CA GLY A 11 11.62 -15.56 -10.05
C GLY A 11 12.00 -16.18 -8.70
N ALA A 12 13.25 -15.96 -8.28
CA ALA A 12 13.76 -16.54 -7.05
C ALA A 12 13.13 -15.88 -5.81
N GLU A 13 12.67 -16.71 -4.88
CA GLU A 13 12.23 -16.24 -3.56
C GLU A 13 13.44 -15.78 -2.73
N ILE A 14 13.20 -14.86 -1.82
CA ILE A 14 14.20 -14.34 -0.89
C ILE A 14 14.44 -15.39 0.19
N GLN A 15 15.65 -15.97 0.23
CA GLN A 15 16.03 -17.00 1.19
C GLN A 15 16.67 -16.43 2.47
N ASP A 16 17.42 -15.34 2.32
CA ASP A 16 18.23 -14.74 3.38
C ASP A 16 17.95 -13.24 3.44
N ALA A 17 17.42 -12.80 4.59
CA ALA A 17 17.06 -11.40 4.80
C ALA A 17 18.28 -10.49 4.87
N SER A 18 19.41 -10.96 5.43
CA SER A 18 20.64 -10.20 5.53
C SER A 18 21.30 -10.04 4.15
N GLU A 19 21.28 -11.09 3.31
CA GLU A 19 21.76 -11.01 1.92
C GLU A 19 20.94 -9.99 1.11
N GLU A 20 19.62 -10.08 1.18
CA GLU A 20 18.72 -9.16 0.47
C GLU A 20 18.91 -7.72 0.96
N THR A 21 19.01 -7.53 2.28
CA THR A 21 19.32 -6.21 2.88
C THR A 21 20.64 -5.66 2.36
N PHE A 22 21.69 -6.49 2.32
CA PHE A 22 22.98 -6.07 1.78
C PHE A 22 22.87 -5.65 0.30
N LEU A 23 22.20 -6.45 -0.54
CA LEU A 23 22.03 -6.15 -1.97
C LEU A 23 21.27 -4.84 -2.21
N LEU A 24 20.25 -4.56 -1.40
CA LEU A 24 19.42 -3.36 -1.55
C LEU A 24 20.14 -2.10 -1.04
N PHE A 25 20.75 -2.17 0.13
CA PHE A 25 21.37 -1.01 0.77
C PHE A 25 22.79 -0.72 0.27
N SER A 26 23.37 -1.59 -0.57
CA SER A 26 24.64 -1.35 -1.26
C SER A 26 24.48 -0.65 -2.63
N GLN A 27 23.25 -0.41 -3.08
CA GLN A 27 22.96 0.34 -4.30
C GLN A 27 23.39 1.81 -4.18
N ASP A 28 23.61 2.47 -5.32
CA ASP A 28 23.86 3.91 -5.38
C ASP A 28 22.55 4.70 -5.17
N ILE A 29 22.03 4.64 -3.95
CA ILE A 29 20.78 5.28 -3.56
C ILE A 29 21.03 6.79 -3.41
N PRO A 30 20.27 7.66 -4.10
CA PRO A 30 20.36 9.10 -3.92
C PRO A 30 20.19 9.44 -2.44
N SER A 31 20.99 10.38 -1.92
CA SER A 31 20.76 10.93 -0.59
C SER A 31 19.34 11.48 -0.51
N GLN A 32 18.47 10.78 0.22
CA GLN A 32 17.06 11.14 0.33
C GLN A 32 16.79 11.73 1.70
N ASN A 33 15.90 12.73 1.72
CA ASN A 33 15.27 13.21 2.95
C ASN A 33 14.44 12.07 3.60
N LEU A 34 13.73 12.38 4.69
CA LEU A 34 12.92 11.42 5.46
C LEU A 34 11.95 10.57 4.63
N GLY A 35 11.68 10.91 3.38
CA GLY A 35 10.73 10.22 2.50
C GLY A 35 9.40 10.94 2.38
N ILE A 36 9.28 12.12 2.99
CA ILE A 36 8.12 13.00 2.87
C ILE A 36 8.29 13.84 1.60
N ILE A 37 7.20 14.02 0.84
CA ILE A 37 7.20 14.87 -0.36
C ILE A 37 7.47 16.33 0.02
N ASP A 38 6.67 16.89 0.92
CA ASP A 38 6.88 18.20 1.55
C ASP A 38 6.22 18.19 2.93
N SER A 39 7.03 18.26 4.00
CA SER A 39 6.56 18.21 5.39
C SER A 39 5.98 19.53 5.90
N HIS A 40 6.11 20.62 5.16
CA HIS A 40 5.67 21.96 5.56
C HIS A 40 4.41 22.39 4.84
N SER A 41 4.18 21.92 3.60
CA SER A 41 2.98 22.28 2.86
C SER A 41 1.72 21.61 3.44
N PRO A 42 0.67 22.37 3.79
CA PRO A 42 -0.61 21.79 4.20
C PRO A 42 -1.43 21.22 3.02
N LEU A 43 -1.01 21.46 1.78
CA LEU A 43 -1.69 21.01 0.56
C LEU A 43 -0.67 20.65 -0.53
N LEU A 44 -0.74 19.42 -1.03
CA LEU A 44 0.07 18.95 -2.16
C LEU A 44 -0.78 18.89 -3.42
N GLU A 45 -0.19 19.28 -4.54
CA GLU A 45 -0.69 19.00 -5.88
C GLU A 45 0.17 17.90 -6.48
N LEU A 46 -0.43 16.74 -6.72
CA LEU A 46 0.26 15.54 -7.18
C LEU A 46 -0.38 15.06 -8.49
N ASN A 47 0.46 14.68 -9.45
CA ASN A 47 0.00 13.99 -10.65
C ASN A 47 0.26 12.49 -10.50
N VAL A 48 -0.79 11.67 -10.62
CA VAL A 48 -0.70 10.21 -10.54
C VAL A 48 -1.47 9.62 -11.71
N GLY A 49 -0.74 9.13 -12.71
CA GLY A 49 -1.31 8.73 -14.00
C GLY A 49 -2.06 9.89 -14.66
N SER A 50 -3.35 9.71 -14.94
CA SER A 50 -4.18 10.75 -15.56
C SER A 50 -4.90 11.67 -14.57
N ARG A 51 -4.61 11.55 -13.26
CA ARG A 51 -5.29 12.29 -12.19
C ARG A 51 -4.40 13.37 -11.60
N ASP A 52 -4.97 14.57 -11.49
CA ASP A 52 -4.42 15.63 -10.65
C ASP A 52 -5.11 15.58 -9.29
N LEU A 53 -4.33 15.40 -8.23
CA LEU A 53 -4.79 15.18 -6.86
C LEU A 53 -4.37 16.36 -5.98
N PHE A 54 -5.31 16.85 -5.18
CA PHE A 54 -5.09 17.87 -4.17
C PHE A 54 -5.18 17.23 -2.78
N ILE A 55 -4.03 16.96 -2.16
CA ILE A 55 -3.95 16.20 -0.91
C ILE A 55 -3.64 17.13 0.26
N ARG A 56 -4.57 17.23 1.21
CA ARG A 56 -4.35 17.97 2.45
C ARG A 56 -3.53 17.14 3.42
N GLN A 57 -2.50 17.75 3.99
CA GLN A 57 -1.66 17.15 5.02
C GLN A 57 -1.93 17.79 6.39
N SER A 58 -1.45 17.16 7.45
CA SER A 58 -1.46 17.74 8.81
C SER A 58 -0.04 17.90 9.38
N PRO A 59 0.76 18.88 8.90
CA PRO A 59 2.10 19.15 9.45
C PRO A 59 2.14 19.35 10.96
N ALA A 60 1.07 19.94 11.55
CA ALA A 60 0.97 20.11 12.99
C ALA A 60 0.88 18.77 13.74
N VAL A 61 0.19 17.78 13.18
CA VAL A 61 0.10 16.43 13.77
C VAL A 61 1.45 15.73 13.64
N LEU A 62 2.13 15.84 12.50
CA LEU A 62 3.48 15.29 12.31
C LEU A 62 4.44 15.76 13.43
N ASN A 63 4.39 17.05 13.77
CA ASN A 63 5.26 17.67 14.77
C ASN A 63 4.73 17.58 16.22
N SER A 64 3.66 16.82 16.47
CA SER A 64 3.07 16.69 17.81
C SER A 64 3.74 15.59 18.63
N ALA A 65 3.76 15.74 19.97
CA ALA A 65 4.26 14.74 20.90
C ALA A 65 3.22 13.63 21.21
N ARG A 66 2.35 13.31 20.24
CA ARG A 66 1.25 12.37 20.44
C ARG A 66 1.75 10.93 20.58
N GLY A 67 1.20 10.18 21.54
CA GLY A 67 1.33 8.72 21.59
C GLY A 67 0.51 8.04 20.48
N GLY A 68 1.11 7.10 19.74
CA GLY A 68 0.49 6.38 18.62
C GLY A 68 1.14 6.60 17.24
N GLY A 69 2.23 7.38 17.16
CA GLY A 69 2.88 7.70 15.89
C GLY A 69 2.14 8.78 15.10
N THR A 70 2.89 9.60 14.35
CA THR A 70 2.37 10.78 13.62
C THR A 70 2.69 10.73 12.12
N THR A 71 3.35 9.65 11.69
CA THR A 71 3.85 9.41 10.33
C THR A 71 2.73 9.37 9.29
N GLY A 72 1.53 8.94 9.66
CA GLY A 72 0.36 8.91 8.77
C GLY A 72 -0.19 10.30 8.40
N ALA A 73 0.30 11.39 9.01
CA ALA A 73 -0.20 12.75 8.80
C ALA A 73 0.31 13.46 7.54
N VAL A 74 1.23 12.85 6.79
CA VAL A 74 1.86 13.39 5.58
C VAL A 74 1.94 12.36 4.46
N VAL A 75 2.25 12.80 3.25
CA VAL A 75 2.39 11.95 2.07
C VAL A 75 3.82 11.48 1.92
N TRP A 76 3.98 10.16 1.91
CA TRP A 76 5.24 9.49 1.65
C TRP A 76 5.50 9.35 0.16
N LYS A 77 6.76 9.51 -0.21
CA LYS A 77 7.29 9.52 -1.56
C LYS A 77 7.00 8.23 -2.33
N VAL A 78 6.93 7.09 -1.65
CA VAL A 78 6.65 5.80 -2.30
C VAL A 78 5.20 5.70 -2.77
N THR A 79 4.24 6.29 -2.04
CA THR A 79 2.80 6.11 -2.28
C THR A 79 2.36 6.55 -3.68
N PRO A 80 2.64 7.77 -4.19
CA PRO A 80 2.23 8.14 -5.55
C PRO A 80 2.96 7.34 -6.64
N ARG A 81 4.23 6.96 -6.41
CA ARG A 81 5.00 6.12 -7.36
C ARG A 81 4.42 4.73 -7.46
N PHE A 82 4.05 4.14 -6.32
CA PHE A 82 3.38 2.86 -6.24
C PHE A 82 1.99 2.89 -6.88
N ALA A 83 1.20 3.94 -6.62
CA ALA A 83 -0.10 4.13 -7.23
C ALA A 83 -0.01 4.26 -8.76
N GLU A 84 0.98 4.99 -9.28
CA GLU A 84 1.25 5.08 -10.72
C GLU A 84 1.67 3.73 -11.32
N TRP A 85 2.52 2.98 -10.62
CA TRP A 85 2.90 1.63 -11.03
C TRP A 85 1.71 0.67 -11.09
N LEU A 86 0.83 0.67 -10.09
CA LEU A 86 -0.36 -0.19 -10.03
C LEU A 86 -1.28 -0.04 -11.24
N ILE A 87 -1.45 1.20 -11.73
CA ILE A 87 -2.33 1.51 -12.87
C ILE A 87 -1.58 1.53 -14.21
N SER A 88 -0.28 1.21 -14.22
CA SER A 88 0.51 1.21 -15.44
C SER A 88 0.04 0.11 -16.41
N PRO A 89 0.01 0.38 -17.73
CA PRO A 89 -0.38 -0.63 -18.72
C PRO A 89 0.51 -1.87 -18.63
N GLY A 90 -0.09 -3.05 -18.56
CA GLY A 90 0.64 -4.31 -18.46
C GLY A 90 1.20 -4.61 -17.06
N ASN A 91 0.74 -3.92 -16.01
CA ASN A 91 1.11 -4.26 -14.64
C ASN A 91 0.86 -5.76 -14.35
N ILE A 92 1.86 -6.42 -13.75
CA ILE A 92 1.86 -7.87 -13.48
C ILE A 92 0.65 -8.32 -12.64
N LEU A 93 0.20 -7.52 -11.67
CA LEU A 93 -0.96 -7.86 -10.84
C LEU A 93 -2.25 -7.91 -11.65
N THR A 94 -2.38 -7.03 -12.65
CA THR A 94 -3.53 -7.02 -13.57
C THR A 94 -3.44 -8.18 -14.57
N GLN A 95 -2.25 -8.43 -15.13
CA GLN A 95 -2.02 -9.52 -16.09
C GLN A 95 -2.39 -10.89 -15.53
N HIS A 96 -2.17 -11.11 -14.24
CA HIS A 96 -2.51 -12.37 -13.56
C HIS A 96 -3.85 -12.32 -12.81
N GLY A 97 -4.66 -11.26 -13.03
CA GLY A 97 -5.98 -11.11 -12.42
C GLY A 97 -5.97 -11.09 -10.88
N ILE A 98 -4.88 -10.61 -10.27
CA ILE A 98 -4.83 -10.28 -8.84
C ILE A 98 -5.56 -8.95 -8.63
N VAL A 99 -5.34 -8.00 -9.55
CA VAL A 99 -6.15 -6.79 -9.70
C VAL A 99 -7.11 -6.98 -10.87
N SER A 100 -8.40 -6.97 -10.59
CA SER A 100 -9.49 -7.11 -11.56
C SER A 100 -10.78 -6.55 -10.99
N ALA A 101 -11.80 -6.37 -11.82
CA ALA A 101 -13.12 -5.90 -11.39
C ALA A 101 -13.83 -6.83 -10.38
N GLU A 102 -13.32 -8.05 -10.17
CA GLU A 102 -13.81 -9.03 -9.19
C GLU A 102 -12.96 -9.05 -7.90
N SER A 103 -11.83 -8.34 -7.87
CA SER A 103 -10.90 -8.40 -6.75
C SER A 103 -11.39 -7.60 -5.53
N SER A 104 -11.08 -8.09 -4.34
CA SER A 104 -11.19 -7.35 -3.09
C SER A 104 -9.79 -6.98 -2.58
N VAL A 105 -9.60 -5.71 -2.19
CA VAL A 105 -8.31 -5.15 -1.77
C VAL A 105 -8.41 -4.57 -0.37
N LEU A 106 -7.41 -4.82 0.47
CA LEU A 106 -7.24 -4.18 1.78
C LEU A 106 -5.90 -3.45 1.83
N GLU A 107 -5.91 -2.16 2.14
CA GLU A 107 -4.71 -1.36 2.35
C GLU A 107 -4.47 -1.15 3.84
N LEU A 108 -3.27 -1.51 4.30
CA LEU A 108 -2.77 -1.26 5.65
C LEU A 108 -1.95 0.04 5.64
N GLY A 109 -2.29 0.96 6.56
CA GLY A 109 -1.54 2.21 6.71
C GLY A 109 -1.74 3.17 5.53
N SER A 110 -2.99 3.39 5.12
CA SER A 110 -3.35 4.31 4.02
C SER A 110 -2.89 5.77 4.25
N GLY A 111 -2.57 6.12 5.49
CA GLY A 111 -2.29 7.48 5.95
C GLY A 111 -3.46 8.40 5.70
N ILE A 112 -3.19 9.71 5.66
CA ILE A 112 -4.21 10.70 5.32
C ILE A 112 -4.44 10.85 3.81
N ALA A 113 -3.59 10.27 2.97
CA ALA A 113 -3.45 10.69 1.58
C ALA A 113 -4.57 10.15 0.67
N GLY A 114 -4.94 8.88 0.84
CA GLY A 114 -5.96 8.23 0.01
C GLY A 114 -5.57 8.05 -1.46
N ILE A 115 -4.28 8.18 -1.81
CA ILE A 115 -3.80 8.13 -3.20
C ILE A 115 -4.04 6.75 -3.84
N VAL A 116 -3.63 5.66 -3.18
CA VAL A 116 -3.84 4.29 -3.70
C VAL A 116 -5.33 3.96 -3.81
N PRO A 117 -6.18 4.25 -2.80
CA PRO A 117 -7.63 4.08 -2.93
C PRO A 117 -8.23 4.81 -4.12
N LEU A 118 -7.86 6.08 -4.33
CA LEU A 118 -8.37 6.91 -5.44
C LEU A 118 -7.99 6.36 -6.82
N THR A 119 -6.85 5.67 -6.93
CA THR A 119 -6.38 5.09 -8.19
C THR A 119 -6.88 3.68 -8.43
N LEU A 120 -6.94 2.84 -7.39
CA LEU A 120 -7.17 1.39 -7.52
C LEU A 120 -8.62 0.99 -7.27
N ALA A 121 -9.35 1.68 -6.36
CA ALA A 121 -10.76 1.36 -6.10
C ALA A 121 -11.63 1.32 -7.37
N PRO A 122 -11.49 2.22 -8.37
CA PRO A 122 -12.28 2.15 -9.60
C PRO A 122 -12.05 0.89 -10.46
N LEU A 123 -11.00 0.11 -10.19
CA LEU A 123 -10.60 -1.07 -10.97
C LEU A 123 -10.98 -2.40 -10.30
N VAL A 124 -11.52 -2.36 -9.07
CA VAL A 124 -11.74 -3.55 -8.24
C VAL A 124 -13.16 -3.62 -7.69
N GLN A 125 -13.61 -4.81 -7.26
CA GLN A 125 -14.95 -4.99 -6.71
C GLN A 125 -15.11 -4.25 -5.38
N GLN A 126 -14.07 -4.29 -4.54
CA GLN A 126 -14.07 -3.72 -3.20
C GLN A 126 -12.67 -3.25 -2.82
N TYR A 127 -12.62 -2.10 -2.16
CA TYR A 127 -11.40 -1.55 -1.59
C TYR A 127 -11.65 -1.13 -0.14
N ILE A 128 -10.83 -1.64 0.77
CA ILE A 128 -10.86 -1.27 2.20
C ILE A 128 -9.56 -0.53 2.52
N ALA A 129 -9.64 0.78 2.70
CA ALA A 129 -8.54 1.60 3.17
C ALA A 129 -8.54 1.63 4.71
N THR A 130 -7.42 1.24 5.34
CA THR A 130 -7.32 1.16 6.79
C THR A 130 -6.15 1.99 7.33
N ASP A 131 -6.38 2.59 8.49
CA ASP A 131 -5.34 3.26 9.27
C ASP A 131 -5.82 3.38 10.73
N GLN A 132 -5.01 4.00 11.59
CA GLN A 132 -5.44 4.39 12.92
C GLN A 132 -6.54 5.46 12.85
N VAL A 133 -7.39 5.48 13.88
CA VAL A 133 -8.58 6.35 13.99
C VAL A 133 -8.27 7.84 13.70
N TYR A 134 -7.06 8.31 14.04
CA TYR A 134 -6.70 9.71 13.84
C TYR A 134 -6.55 10.13 12.38
N ALA A 135 -6.12 9.22 11.49
CA ALA A 135 -5.91 9.52 10.09
C ALA A 135 -7.23 9.52 9.30
N LEU A 136 -8.21 8.73 9.76
CA LEU A 136 -9.43 8.43 8.99
C LEU A 136 -10.26 9.65 8.60
N LYS A 137 -10.30 10.69 9.45
CA LYS A 137 -11.06 11.91 9.13
C LYS A 137 -10.48 12.60 7.90
N LEU A 138 -9.18 12.87 7.91
CA LEU A 138 -8.53 13.57 6.80
C LEU A 138 -8.38 12.68 5.57
N LEU A 139 -8.21 11.37 5.75
CA LEU A 139 -8.28 10.38 4.69
C LEU A 139 -9.62 10.45 3.94
N LYS A 140 -10.75 10.41 4.65
CA LYS A 140 -12.10 10.55 4.06
C LYS A 140 -12.26 11.87 3.32
N GLU A 141 -11.84 12.98 3.95
CA GLU A 141 -11.92 14.32 3.32
C GLU A 141 -11.09 14.42 2.03
N ASN A 142 -9.88 13.83 2.00
CA ASN A 142 -9.03 13.80 0.81
C ASN A 142 -9.64 12.91 -0.29
N ILE A 143 -10.19 11.74 0.06
CA ILE A 143 -10.87 10.88 -0.92
C ILE A 143 -12.10 11.59 -1.48
N ASP A 144 -12.97 12.16 -0.62
CA ASP A 144 -14.16 12.91 -1.03
C ASP A 144 -13.82 14.04 -2.01
N GLN A 145 -12.79 14.82 -1.69
CA GLN A 145 -12.36 15.95 -2.52
C GLN A 145 -11.82 15.52 -3.89
N ASN A 146 -11.21 14.34 -3.97
CA ASN A 146 -10.52 13.88 -5.18
C ASN A 146 -11.30 12.81 -5.99
N THR A 147 -12.45 12.35 -5.49
CA THR A 147 -13.30 11.37 -6.19
C THR A 147 -13.95 11.97 -7.44
N ALA A 148 -14.32 13.26 -7.42
CA ALA A 148 -14.90 13.96 -8.57
C ALA A 148 -13.87 14.64 -9.51
N SER A 149 -12.58 14.57 -9.19
CA SER A 149 -11.52 15.15 -10.02
C SER A 149 -11.50 14.46 -11.39
N THR A 150 -11.79 15.24 -12.43
CA THR A 150 -11.86 14.81 -13.83
C THR A 150 -10.45 14.60 -14.41
N PRO A 151 -10.28 13.72 -15.42
CA PRO A 151 -9.00 13.56 -16.11
C PRO A 151 -8.52 14.88 -16.72
N ALA A 152 -7.20 15.07 -16.72
CA ALA A 152 -6.49 16.29 -17.11
C ALA A 152 -7.05 16.92 -18.40
N GLY A 153 -7.79 18.02 -18.28
CA GLY A 153 -8.42 18.61 -19.45
C GLY A 153 -9.42 19.75 -19.21
N THR A 154 -9.20 20.67 -18.27
CA THR A 154 -9.77 22.03 -18.35
C THR A 154 -9.10 22.97 -17.35
N LYS A 155 -8.08 23.71 -17.80
CA LYS A 155 -7.52 24.86 -17.08
C LYS A 155 -8.55 25.98 -17.06
N ASN A 156 -9.46 25.98 -16.08
CA ASN A 156 -10.13 27.16 -15.51
C ASN A 156 -11.40 26.72 -14.76
N LYS A 157 -11.29 26.38 -13.46
CA LYS A 157 -12.43 26.50 -12.55
C LYS A 157 -11.98 27.05 -11.21
N LYS A 158 -12.41 28.27 -10.93
CA LYS A 158 -12.55 28.80 -9.57
C LYS A 158 -13.30 27.75 -8.73
N PHE A 159 -12.88 27.55 -7.48
CA PHE A 159 -13.58 26.74 -6.48
C PHE A 159 -15.04 27.21 -6.30
N SER A 160 -15.93 26.80 -7.18
CA SER A 160 -17.36 27.02 -7.06
C SER A 160 -17.93 25.92 -6.19
N LYS A 161 -18.50 26.29 -5.04
CA LYS A 161 -19.32 25.41 -4.21
C LYS A 161 -20.38 24.72 -5.08
N LYS A 162 -20.30 23.40 -5.30
CA LYS A 162 -21.45 22.47 -5.46
C LYS A 162 -21.04 21.03 -5.83
N ALA A 163 -21.89 20.11 -5.37
CA ALA A 163 -21.91 18.65 -5.47
C ALA A 163 -20.90 17.94 -4.55
N VAL A 164 -21.41 17.29 -3.50
CA VAL A 164 -20.66 16.28 -2.73
C VAL A 164 -20.46 15.10 -3.69
N PRO A 165 -19.23 14.76 -4.07
CA PRO A 165 -18.98 13.55 -4.83
C PRO A 165 -19.44 12.37 -3.99
N ALA A 166 -20.32 11.52 -4.52
CA ALA A 166 -20.60 10.26 -3.85
C ALA A 166 -19.30 9.44 -3.85
N GLN A 167 -18.87 8.97 -2.67
CA GLN A 167 -17.82 7.98 -2.55
C GLN A 167 -18.08 6.83 -3.55
N PRO A 168 -17.04 6.26 -4.19
CA PRO A 168 -17.21 5.04 -4.95
C PRO A 168 -17.90 4.03 -4.04
N SER A 169 -19.01 3.44 -4.50
CA SER A 169 -19.82 2.54 -3.65
C SER A 169 -19.04 1.32 -3.15
N ASN A 170 -17.87 1.07 -3.73
CA ASN A 170 -16.96 -0.02 -3.42
C ASN A 170 -15.76 0.37 -2.53
N LEU A 171 -15.61 1.63 -2.12
CA LEU A 171 -14.51 2.08 -1.27
C LEU A 171 -14.97 2.32 0.18
N GLN A 172 -14.36 1.61 1.12
CA GLN A 172 -14.59 1.75 2.56
C GLN A 172 -13.34 2.32 3.24
N VAL A 173 -13.54 3.21 4.21
CA VAL A 173 -12.47 3.74 5.07
C VAL A 173 -12.76 3.39 6.52
N LEU A 174 -11.93 2.51 7.08
CA LEU A 174 -12.15 1.85 8.37
C LEU A 174 -10.92 1.95 9.27
N SER A 175 -11.11 1.84 10.58
CA SER A 175 -9.99 1.74 11.53
C SER A 175 -9.49 0.31 11.62
N LEU A 176 -8.17 0.13 11.58
CA LEU A 176 -7.52 -1.11 11.94
C LEU A 176 -6.20 -0.79 12.63
N ASP A 177 -6.12 -1.03 13.94
CA ASP A 177 -4.92 -0.91 14.75
C ASP A 177 -4.22 -2.27 14.84
N TRP A 178 -3.03 -2.37 14.25
CA TRP A 178 -2.28 -3.63 14.17
C TRP A 178 -1.88 -4.18 15.54
N GLU A 179 -1.79 -3.33 16.57
CA GLU A 179 -1.35 -3.75 17.90
C GLU A 179 -2.50 -4.30 18.75
N THR A 180 -3.73 -3.87 18.50
CA THR A 180 -4.85 -4.10 19.43
C THR A 180 -6.10 -4.70 18.83
N ASP A 181 -6.33 -4.54 17.52
CA ASP A 181 -7.57 -4.99 16.91
C ASP A 181 -7.53 -6.48 16.53
N ASP A 182 -8.66 -7.16 16.71
CA ASP A 182 -8.85 -8.54 16.25
C ASP A 182 -9.21 -8.55 14.76
N VAL A 183 -8.27 -9.01 13.93
CA VAL A 183 -8.40 -9.03 12.47
C VAL A 183 -9.57 -9.90 12.01
N GLU A 184 -9.82 -11.04 12.64
CA GLU A 184 -10.91 -11.94 12.24
C GLU A 184 -12.28 -11.26 12.42
N SER A 185 -12.51 -10.63 13.57
CA SER A 185 -13.73 -9.87 13.85
C SER A 185 -13.85 -8.65 12.93
N PHE A 186 -12.74 -7.95 12.66
CA PHE A 186 -12.71 -6.84 11.71
C PHE A 186 -13.19 -7.29 10.33
N LEU A 187 -12.64 -8.39 9.78
CA LEU A 187 -13.00 -8.88 8.44
C LEU A 187 -14.47 -9.34 8.38
N LYS A 188 -14.95 -10.05 9.40
CA LYS A 188 -16.34 -10.52 9.48
C LYS A 188 -17.36 -9.38 9.48
N THR A 189 -17.04 -8.27 10.15
CA THR A 189 -17.96 -7.14 10.31
C THR A 189 -17.95 -6.17 9.13
N ASN A 190 -16.93 -6.22 8.27
CA ASN A 190 -16.70 -5.24 7.20
C ASN A 190 -16.75 -5.85 5.78
N ALA A 191 -17.61 -6.84 5.58
CA ALA A 191 -17.82 -7.50 4.29
C ALA A 191 -16.53 -8.06 3.65
N ALA A 192 -15.64 -8.62 4.47
CA ALA A 192 -14.42 -9.29 4.03
C ALA A 192 -14.22 -10.65 4.74
N ALA A 193 -15.31 -11.28 5.19
CA ALA A 193 -15.30 -12.54 5.95
C ALA A 193 -14.67 -13.72 5.18
N GLU A 194 -14.70 -13.67 3.85
CA GLU A 194 -14.09 -14.68 2.96
C GLU A 194 -12.62 -14.35 2.61
N GLY A 195 -12.08 -13.27 3.19
CA GLY A 195 -10.75 -12.72 2.93
C GLY A 195 -10.72 -11.74 1.75
N VAL A 196 -9.51 -11.32 1.38
CA VAL A 196 -9.25 -10.37 0.29
C VAL A 196 -8.24 -10.96 -0.69
N ASP A 197 -8.24 -10.50 -1.95
CA ASP A 197 -7.31 -10.98 -2.98
C ASP A 197 -5.92 -10.37 -2.81
N LEU A 198 -5.89 -9.12 -2.34
CA LEU A 198 -4.69 -8.30 -2.30
C LEU A 198 -4.63 -7.50 -1.00
N VAL A 199 -3.49 -7.59 -0.31
CA VAL A 199 -3.11 -6.69 0.78
C VAL A 199 -2.04 -5.73 0.27
N ILE A 200 -2.22 -4.43 0.48
CA ILE A 200 -1.25 -3.40 0.12
C ILE A 200 -0.74 -2.71 1.37
N ALA A 201 0.55 -2.42 1.44
CA ALA A 201 1.11 -1.49 2.41
C ALA A 201 2.15 -0.58 1.75
N CYS A 202 2.02 0.73 1.95
CA CYS A 202 2.99 1.71 1.46
C CYS A 202 3.70 2.36 2.66
N ASP A 203 5.02 2.23 2.73
CA ASP A 203 5.88 2.88 3.71
C ASP A 203 5.56 2.58 5.19
N CYS A 204 5.02 1.40 5.46
CA CYS A 204 4.58 0.97 6.80
C CYS A 204 5.70 0.40 7.69
N ILE A 205 6.91 0.21 7.15
CA ILE A 205 8.05 -0.37 7.85
C ILE A 205 9.05 0.72 8.20
N TYR A 206 8.97 1.20 9.43
CA TYR A 206 9.78 2.32 9.94
C TYR A 206 10.04 2.29 11.45
N ASN A 207 9.42 1.35 12.19
CA ASN A 207 9.52 1.27 13.64
C ASN A 207 9.53 -0.20 14.09
N TYR A 208 10.60 -0.61 14.78
CA TYR A 208 10.77 -1.95 15.33
C TYR A 208 9.56 -2.45 16.12
N ALA A 209 8.94 -1.59 16.93
CA ALA A 209 7.79 -1.97 17.74
C ALA A 209 6.58 -2.42 16.91
N LEU A 210 6.47 -1.96 15.66
CA LEU A 210 5.35 -2.24 14.77
C LEU A 210 5.59 -3.43 13.84
N ILE A 211 6.83 -3.95 13.73
CA ILE A 211 7.17 -5.04 12.80
C ILE A 211 6.29 -6.26 13.08
N LYS A 212 6.31 -6.79 14.30
CA LYS A 212 5.54 -7.98 14.66
C LYS A 212 4.02 -7.76 14.54
N PRO A 213 3.43 -6.68 15.10
CA PRO A 213 2.01 -6.36 14.88
C PRO A 213 1.61 -6.28 13.41
N PHE A 214 2.42 -5.63 12.58
CA PHE A 214 2.18 -5.50 11.14
C PHE A 214 2.22 -6.86 10.42
N VAL A 215 3.27 -7.66 10.65
CA VAL A 215 3.41 -8.98 10.02
C VAL A 215 2.27 -9.90 10.48
N GLN A 216 1.94 -9.92 11.76
CA GLN A 216 0.83 -10.71 12.29
C GLN A 216 -0.50 -10.29 11.67
N THR A 217 -0.75 -8.99 11.50
CA THR A 217 -1.94 -8.49 10.78
C THR A 217 -2.00 -9.01 9.35
N CYS A 218 -0.88 -9.00 8.61
CA CYS A 218 -0.81 -9.58 7.27
C CYS A 218 -1.12 -11.08 7.29
N VAL A 219 -0.57 -11.83 8.26
CA VAL A 219 -0.82 -13.27 8.43
C VAL A 219 -2.29 -13.55 8.62
N ASP A 220 -2.94 -12.84 9.54
CA ASP A 220 -4.34 -13.10 9.89
C ASP A 220 -5.29 -12.74 8.75
N ILE A 221 -5.00 -11.65 8.01
CA ILE A 221 -5.74 -11.31 6.79
C ILE A 221 -5.58 -12.42 5.75
N CYS A 222 -4.36 -12.85 5.46
CA CYS A 222 -4.12 -13.87 4.43
C CYS A 222 -4.68 -15.24 4.81
N ARG A 223 -4.65 -15.59 6.10
CA ARG A 223 -5.18 -16.86 6.62
C ARG A 223 -6.72 -16.92 6.56
N SER A 224 -7.39 -15.78 6.63
CA SER A 224 -8.86 -15.71 6.53
C SER A 224 -9.41 -16.10 5.15
N ARG A 225 -8.53 -16.16 4.13
CA ARG A 225 -8.89 -16.40 2.74
C ARG A 225 -9.48 -17.80 2.54
N GLN A 226 -10.73 -17.85 2.09
CA GLN A 226 -11.44 -19.11 1.78
C GLN A 226 -11.46 -19.47 0.29
N GLY A 227 -10.99 -18.55 -0.57
CA GLY A 227 -10.96 -18.73 -2.01
C GLY A 227 -9.89 -19.72 -2.49
N GLN A 228 -10.02 -20.17 -3.75
CA GLN A 228 -9.06 -21.09 -4.39
C GLN A 228 -7.66 -20.47 -4.59
N ARG A 229 -7.57 -19.13 -4.58
CA ARG A 229 -6.31 -18.40 -4.69
C ARG A 229 -5.96 -17.79 -3.34
N PRO A 230 -4.70 -17.91 -2.89
CA PRO A 230 -4.26 -17.23 -1.69
C PRO A 230 -4.25 -15.72 -1.91
N THR A 231 -4.36 -14.98 -0.80
CA THR A 231 -4.13 -13.54 -0.78
C THR A 231 -2.68 -13.24 -1.14
N VAL A 232 -2.47 -12.20 -1.94
CA VAL A 232 -1.13 -11.68 -2.27
C VAL A 232 -0.88 -10.44 -1.43
N CYS A 233 0.22 -10.39 -0.69
CA CYS A 233 0.69 -9.17 -0.02
C CYS A 233 1.63 -8.41 -0.97
N VAL A 234 1.44 -7.10 -1.11
CA VAL A 234 2.34 -6.22 -1.86
C VAL A 234 2.76 -5.06 -0.97
N ILE A 235 4.05 -4.99 -0.67
CA ILE A 235 4.61 -4.05 0.30
C ILE A 235 5.62 -3.17 -0.42
N ALA A 236 5.32 -1.87 -0.51
CA ALA A 236 6.19 -0.89 -1.14
C ALA A 236 6.83 0.00 -0.07
N GLN A 237 8.15 0.18 -0.16
CA GLN A 237 8.91 0.87 0.87
C GLN A 237 9.96 1.80 0.26
N GLN A 238 10.35 2.82 1.03
CA GLN A 238 11.60 3.52 0.81
C GLN A 238 12.71 2.89 1.67
N LEU A 239 13.86 2.62 1.05
CA LEU A 239 15.07 2.19 1.74
C LEU A 239 15.59 3.33 2.63
N ARG A 240 15.62 3.11 3.95
CA ARG A 240 16.06 4.12 4.93
C ARG A 240 16.97 3.55 6.01
N GLN A 241 16.55 2.47 6.65
CA GLN A 241 17.23 1.88 7.79
C GLN A 241 17.41 0.38 7.53
N PRO A 242 18.62 -0.09 7.24
CA PRO A 242 18.87 -1.49 6.90
C PRO A 242 18.42 -2.42 8.03
N ASP A 243 18.74 -2.09 9.28
CA ASP A 243 18.39 -2.91 10.44
C ASP A 243 16.87 -3.07 10.63
N VAL A 244 16.06 -2.03 10.37
CA VAL A 244 14.57 -2.12 10.45
C VAL A 244 14.02 -2.97 9.30
N PHE A 245 14.60 -2.82 8.12
CA PHE A 245 14.22 -3.60 6.95
C PHE A 245 14.56 -5.09 7.11
N GLU A 246 15.77 -5.39 7.58
CA GLU A 246 16.24 -6.75 7.83
C GLU A 246 15.36 -7.44 8.86
N GLU A 247 15.09 -6.80 10.01
CA GLU A 247 14.22 -7.37 11.04
C GLU A 247 12.79 -7.60 10.54
N TRP A 248 12.26 -6.69 9.70
CA TRP A 248 10.96 -6.90 9.07
C TRP A 248 10.96 -8.09 8.12
N LEU A 249 11.97 -8.21 7.25
CA LEU A 249 12.06 -9.26 6.26
C LEU A 249 12.28 -10.62 6.92
N GLU A 250 13.10 -10.69 7.98
CA GLU A 250 13.24 -11.89 8.81
C GLU A 250 11.91 -12.32 9.43
N GLU A 251 11.17 -11.39 10.04
CA GLU A 251 9.86 -11.69 10.64
C GLU A 251 8.84 -12.11 9.57
N PHE A 252 8.81 -11.42 8.43
CA PHE A 252 7.91 -11.72 7.32
C PHE A 252 8.21 -13.10 6.71
N ASN A 253 9.48 -13.44 6.48
CA ASN A 253 9.91 -14.73 5.91
C ASN A 253 9.62 -15.94 6.81
N ARG A 254 9.33 -15.74 8.11
CA ARG A 254 8.84 -16.85 8.97
C ARG A 254 7.46 -17.35 8.53
N HIS A 255 6.67 -16.49 7.90
CA HIS A 255 5.27 -16.76 7.59
C HIS A 255 4.96 -16.71 6.10
N PHE A 256 5.75 -16.00 5.31
CA PHE A 256 5.52 -15.78 3.89
C PHE A 256 6.71 -16.24 3.06
N THR A 257 6.41 -16.84 1.90
CA THR A 257 7.37 -16.84 0.81
C THR A 257 7.37 -15.44 0.22
N ALA A 258 8.54 -14.80 0.14
CA ALA A 258 8.68 -13.42 -0.29
C ALA A 258 9.53 -13.30 -1.56
N TRP A 259 9.22 -12.32 -2.40
CA TRP A 259 9.95 -11.98 -3.62
C TRP A 259 10.13 -10.47 -3.70
N ARG A 260 11.29 -10.03 -4.19
CA ARG A 260 11.49 -8.66 -4.67
C ARG A 260 11.05 -8.58 -6.13
N LEU A 261 10.23 -7.59 -6.48
CA LEU A 261 9.91 -7.36 -7.90
C LEU A 261 11.14 -6.84 -8.65
N SER A 262 11.42 -7.44 -9.81
CA SER A 262 12.48 -6.99 -10.70
C SER A 262 12.10 -5.71 -11.45
N ASP A 263 13.11 -5.01 -11.95
CA ASP A 263 12.97 -3.77 -12.71
C ASP A 263 12.06 -3.89 -13.96
N ASP A 264 12.01 -5.07 -14.56
CA ASP A 264 11.17 -5.36 -15.74
C ASP A 264 9.67 -5.19 -15.44
N PHE A 265 9.27 -5.36 -14.17
CA PHE A 265 7.89 -5.19 -13.73
C PHE A 265 7.60 -3.81 -13.16
N LEU A 266 8.62 -2.98 -12.91
CA LEU A 266 8.49 -1.70 -12.21
C LEU A 266 8.58 -0.50 -13.16
N THR A 267 7.86 0.57 -12.81
CA THR A 267 8.04 1.88 -13.47
C THR A 267 9.39 2.48 -13.06
N PRO A 268 10.00 3.36 -13.87
CA PRO A 268 11.36 3.85 -13.64
C PRO A 268 11.62 4.44 -12.24
N LEU A 269 10.61 5.04 -11.60
CA LEU A 269 10.75 5.66 -10.27
C LEU A 269 10.73 4.66 -9.10
N LEU A 270 10.49 3.37 -9.35
CA LEU A 270 10.50 2.30 -8.35
C LEU A 270 11.63 1.28 -8.57
N ARG A 271 12.40 1.42 -9.65
CA ARG A 271 13.49 0.51 -10.03
C ARG A 271 14.69 0.60 -9.08
N GLU A 272 15.63 -0.32 -9.23
CA GLU A 272 16.93 -0.25 -8.55
C GLU A 272 17.58 1.12 -8.69
N ASN A 273 18.33 1.53 -7.66
CA ASN A 273 18.95 2.85 -7.48
C ASN A 273 17.96 4.01 -7.28
N SER A 274 16.64 3.79 -7.27
CA SER A 274 15.68 4.85 -6.93
C SER A 274 15.55 5.11 -5.43
N GLY A 275 16.01 4.15 -4.60
CA GLY A 275 15.77 4.11 -3.15
C GLY A 275 14.40 3.58 -2.76
N PHE A 276 13.62 3.06 -3.71
CA PHE A 276 12.33 2.41 -3.46
C PHE A 276 12.37 0.95 -3.92
N MET A 277 11.44 0.18 -3.40
CA MET A 277 11.32 -1.24 -3.66
C MET A 277 9.88 -1.70 -3.50
N VAL A 278 9.57 -2.84 -4.11
CA VAL A 278 8.28 -3.52 -3.94
C VAL A 278 8.53 -5.00 -3.70
N HIS A 279 8.01 -5.49 -2.58
CA HIS A 279 8.01 -6.90 -2.22
C HIS A 279 6.63 -7.50 -2.42
N VAL A 280 6.61 -8.77 -2.84
CA VAL A 280 5.42 -9.61 -2.92
C VAL A 280 5.57 -10.72 -1.89
N GLY A 281 4.50 -11.04 -1.15
CA GLY A 281 4.47 -12.15 -0.21
C GLY A 281 3.23 -13.02 -0.40
N ILE A 282 3.40 -14.33 -0.26
CA ILE A 282 2.30 -15.32 -0.20
C ILE A 282 2.49 -16.16 1.06
N LEU A 283 1.43 -16.30 1.85
CA LEU A 283 1.48 -17.03 3.12
C LEU A 283 1.89 -18.50 2.89
N HIS A 284 2.78 -19.02 3.73
CA HIS A 284 3.19 -20.43 3.72
C HIS A 284 1.97 -21.37 3.79
N GLY A 285 2.04 -22.48 3.05
CA GLY A 285 0.93 -23.45 2.94
C GLY A 285 -0.24 -22.99 2.07
N ALA A 286 -0.33 -21.69 1.74
CA ALA A 286 -1.31 -21.15 0.81
C ALA A 286 -0.79 -21.18 -0.65
N ALA A 287 0.53 -21.31 -0.83
CA ALA A 287 1.16 -21.50 -2.15
C ALA A 287 0.94 -22.92 -2.70
N SER A 288 0.82 -23.94 -1.85
CA SER A 288 0.56 -25.34 -2.24
C SER A 288 -0.84 -25.58 -2.82
N THR A 289 -1.80 -24.71 -2.53
CA THR A 289 -3.11 -24.68 -3.22
C THR A 289 -3.08 -23.85 -4.51
N ALA A 290 -2.00 -23.11 -4.75
CA ALA A 290 -1.84 -22.20 -5.88
C ALA A 290 -0.97 -22.75 -7.02
N MET A 291 -0.12 -23.75 -6.72
CA MET A 291 0.56 -24.62 -7.70
C MET A 291 -0.38 -25.68 -8.25
#